data_AF-A0A8S0SA12-F1
#
_entry.id   AF-A0A8S0SA12-F1
#
_cell.length_a   1.000
_cell.length_b   1.000
_cell.length_c   1.000
_cell.angle_alpha   90.00
_cell.angle_beta   90.00
_cell.angle_gamma   90.00
#
_symmetry.space_group_name_H-M   'P 1'
#
loop_
_entity.id
_entity.type
_entity.pdbx_description
1 polymer ?
#
loop_
_entity_poly.entity_id
_entity_poly.type
_entity_poly.pdbx_seq_one_letter_code
_entity_poly.pdbx_strand_id
1 'polypeptide(L)'
;VSELLGSFGDNELSPECLDGAQRFLKEDGISIPSSYTSFIQPVTASKLYNDIKSHKDLVHFETAYVAKLHRIARLAPTQCVFTFIHPEHSTKNSNQRYKKLRFDISPDTGSAIVHGFAGYFDATLYKDVHLGIEPSTSTPNMFSWFPIFFPLRTPVCVKPNTPLEVHFWRCCGSIKVWYEWCVTSPSASPMHNSNGRSHWVGL
;
A
#
# COMPACT_ATOMS: atom_id res chain seq x y z
N VAL A 1 -3.18 -23.52 1.38
CA VAL A 1 -2.24 -22.72 2.21
C VAL A 1 -1.22 -22.12 1.27
N SER A 2 -0.99 -20.81 1.35
CA SER A 2 0.04 -20.09 0.60
C SER A 2 0.68 -19.02 1.46
N GLU A 3 1.86 -18.57 1.04
CA GLU A 3 2.53 -17.37 1.53
C GLU A 3 3.05 -16.68 0.27
N LEU A 4 2.28 -15.70 -0.21
CA LEU A 4 2.54 -14.93 -1.44
C LEU A 4 2.35 -13.43 -1.15
N LEU A 5 2.48 -13.04 0.13
CA LEU A 5 2.17 -11.70 0.57
C LEU A 5 3.45 -10.86 0.57
N GLY A 6 3.38 -9.72 -0.08
CA GLY A 6 4.44 -8.73 0.02
C GLY A 6 4.26 -7.77 1.19
N SER A 7 5.13 -6.78 1.28
CA SER A 7 5.10 -5.74 2.33
C SER A 7 3.85 -4.84 2.31
N PHE A 8 3.07 -4.90 1.23
CA PHE A 8 1.78 -4.24 1.05
C PHE A 8 0.65 -5.26 0.84
N GLY A 9 0.86 -6.52 1.25
CA GLY A 9 -0.11 -7.60 1.14
C GLY A 9 -0.24 -8.12 -0.29
N ASP A 10 -0.85 -7.34 -1.18
CA ASP A 10 -1.17 -7.76 -2.54
C ASP A 10 -0.08 -7.46 -3.60
N ASN A 11 1.05 -6.86 -3.20
CA ASN A 11 2.10 -6.40 -4.12
C ASN A 11 3.01 -7.51 -4.67
N GLU A 12 2.78 -8.76 -4.28
CA GLU A 12 3.40 -9.97 -4.87
C GLU A 12 2.37 -10.83 -5.62
N LEU A 13 1.22 -10.24 -5.96
CA LEU A 13 0.18 -10.83 -6.82
C LEU A 13 -0.49 -12.09 -6.25
N SER A 14 -0.52 -12.21 -4.91
CA SER A 14 -1.33 -13.23 -4.24
C SER A 14 -2.78 -13.30 -4.76
N PRO A 15 -3.50 -12.19 -5.06
CA PRO A 15 -4.85 -12.30 -5.61
C PRO A 15 -4.90 -13.09 -6.92
N GLU A 16 -4.06 -12.74 -7.89
CA GLU A 16 -4.05 -13.38 -9.21
C GLU A 16 -3.62 -14.85 -9.15
N CYS A 17 -2.64 -15.17 -8.30
CA CYS A 17 -2.20 -16.55 -8.11
C CYS A 17 -3.30 -17.42 -7.49
N LEU A 18 -3.99 -16.90 -6.46
CA LEU A 18 -5.02 -17.66 -5.75
C LEU A 18 -6.31 -17.80 -6.55
N ASP A 19 -6.69 -16.78 -7.32
CA ASP A 19 -7.80 -16.88 -8.28
C ASP A 19 -7.57 -18.02 -9.29
N GLY A 20 -6.34 -18.13 -9.81
CA GLY A 20 -5.95 -19.20 -10.73
C GLY A 20 -5.97 -20.60 -10.11
N ALA A 21 -5.63 -20.70 -8.83
CA ALA A 21 -5.61 -21.96 -8.08
C ALA A 21 -6.99 -22.39 -7.57
N GLN A 22 -7.93 -21.45 -7.40
CA GLN A 22 -9.23 -21.69 -6.77
C GLN A 22 -10.06 -22.77 -7.48
N ARG A 23 -9.90 -22.96 -8.80
CA ARG A 23 -10.61 -24.01 -9.56
C ARG A 23 -10.34 -25.45 -9.05
N PHE A 24 -9.27 -25.64 -8.29
CA PHE A 24 -8.92 -26.93 -7.69
C PHE A 24 -9.33 -27.05 -6.23
N LEU A 25 -9.86 -25.97 -5.65
CA LEU A 25 -10.40 -25.96 -4.30
C LEU A 25 -11.82 -26.54 -4.32
N LYS A 26 -12.14 -27.38 -3.35
CA LYS A 26 -13.51 -27.87 -3.15
C LYS A 26 -14.44 -26.70 -2.78
N GLU A 27 -15.74 -26.89 -2.96
CA GLU A 27 -16.75 -25.89 -2.63
C GLU A 27 -16.72 -25.45 -1.15
N ASP A 28 -16.43 -26.38 -0.23
CA ASP A 28 -16.25 -26.16 1.21
C ASP A 28 -14.78 -25.93 1.62
N GLY A 29 -13.90 -25.78 0.64
CA GLY A 29 -12.47 -25.63 0.87
C GLY A 29 -12.11 -24.28 1.48
N ILE A 30 -11.08 -24.28 2.32
CA ILE A 30 -10.58 -23.09 3.03
C ILE A 30 -9.26 -22.63 2.39
N SER A 31 -9.15 -21.34 2.12
CA SER A 31 -7.86 -20.70 1.85
C SER A 31 -7.24 -20.18 3.14
N ILE A 32 -5.92 -20.34 3.24
CA ILE A 32 -5.08 -19.72 4.27
C ILE A 32 -3.92 -19.04 3.53
N PRO A 33 -3.78 -17.71 3.57
CA PRO A 33 -4.64 -16.77 4.29
C PRO A 33 -6.07 -16.71 3.72
N SER A 34 -7.04 -16.42 4.60
CA SER A 34 -8.45 -16.22 4.21
C SER A 34 -8.70 -14.80 3.71
N SER A 35 -7.96 -13.82 4.22
CA SER A 35 -8.03 -12.44 3.73
C SER A 35 -6.80 -11.65 4.13
N TYR A 36 -6.56 -10.56 3.42
CA TYR A 36 -5.53 -9.60 3.78
C TYR A 36 -5.91 -8.20 3.32
N THR A 37 -5.45 -7.21 4.09
CA THR A 37 -5.73 -5.80 3.88
C THR A 37 -4.42 -5.01 3.89
N SER A 38 -4.22 -4.17 2.88
CA SER A 38 -3.13 -3.20 2.85
C SER A 38 -3.51 -1.93 3.61
N PHE A 39 -2.53 -1.23 4.16
CA PHE A 39 -2.73 0.00 4.93
C PHE A 39 -1.70 1.05 4.54
N ILE A 40 -2.07 2.34 4.56
CA ILE A 40 -1.10 3.42 4.43
C ILE A 40 -1.23 4.45 5.55
N GLN A 41 -0.14 5.16 5.83
CA GLN A 41 -0.14 6.39 6.62
C GLN A 41 0.80 7.44 6.00
N PRO A 42 0.46 8.74 6.08
CA PRO A 42 1.32 9.81 5.61
C PRO A 42 2.55 9.98 6.52
N VAL A 43 3.72 10.17 5.91
CA VAL A 43 4.98 10.32 6.66
C VAL A 43 5.83 11.50 6.20
N THR A 44 6.53 12.10 7.15
CA THR A 44 7.71 12.94 6.88
C THR A 44 8.94 12.04 6.90
N ALA A 45 9.65 11.95 5.77
CA ALA A 45 10.78 11.04 5.58
C ALA A 45 11.90 11.69 4.77
N SER A 46 12.40 12.85 5.23
CA SER A 46 13.32 13.70 4.44
C SER A 46 14.61 12.99 3.98
N LYS A 47 15.19 12.10 4.80
CA LYS A 47 16.37 11.33 4.40
C LYS A 47 16.06 10.39 3.25
N LEU A 48 15.00 9.59 3.37
CA LEU A 48 14.57 8.65 2.34
C LEU A 48 14.17 9.38 1.05
N TYR A 49 13.46 10.51 1.17
CA TYR A 49 13.14 11.37 0.04
C TYR A 49 14.39 11.88 -0.68
N ASN A 50 15.39 12.36 0.06
CA ASN A 50 16.64 12.85 -0.52
C ASN A 50 17.44 11.74 -1.21
N ASP A 51 17.40 10.51 -0.66
CA ASP A 51 18.03 9.34 -1.28
C ASP A 51 17.38 9.04 -2.64
N ILE A 52 16.05 9.01 -2.71
CA ILE A 52 15.29 8.86 -3.97
C ILE A 52 15.59 10.02 -4.92
N LYS A 53 15.59 11.26 -4.42
CA LYS A 53 15.89 12.46 -5.22
C LYS A 53 17.29 12.44 -5.84
N SER A 54 18.25 11.78 -5.19
CA SER A 54 19.64 11.74 -5.65
C SER A 54 19.82 11.00 -6.98
N HIS A 55 18.86 10.14 -7.36
CA HIS A 55 18.84 9.46 -8.65
C HIS A 55 18.52 10.39 -9.83
N LYS A 56 17.95 11.58 -9.57
CA LYS A 56 17.68 12.63 -10.56
C LYS A 56 16.80 12.21 -11.75
N ASP A 57 15.98 11.19 -11.59
CA ASP A 57 14.99 10.78 -12.59
C ASP A 57 13.59 10.63 -11.99
N LEU A 58 12.59 10.49 -12.86
CA LEU A 58 11.18 10.35 -12.47
C LEU A 58 10.84 8.94 -11.98
N VAL A 59 11.50 7.92 -12.53
CA VAL A 59 11.19 6.51 -12.27
C VAL A 59 11.29 6.20 -10.78
N HIS A 60 12.28 6.78 -10.09
CA HIS A 60 12.47 6.55 -8.67
C HIS A 60 11.38 7.21 -7.80
N PHE A 61 10.71 8.27 -8.27
CA PHE A 61 9.53 8.83 -7.57
C PHE A 61 8.22 8.14 -7.92
N GLU A 62 8.23 7.26 -8.92
CA GLU A 62 7.08 6.46 -9.36
C GLU A 62 7.24 4.98 -9.03
N THR A 63 8.21 4.65 -8.17
CA THR A 63 8.48 3.29 -7.68
C THR A 63 8.22 3.23 -6.18
N ALA A 64 7.61 2.14 -5.72
CA ALA A 64 7.44 1.85 -4.31
C ALA A 64 8.63 1.05 -3.77
N TYR A 65 9.10 1.35 -2.57
CA TYR A 65 10.33 0.75 -2.01
C TYR A 65 10.05 0.01 -0.71
N VAL A 66 10.42 -1.27 -0.64
CA VAL A 66 10.49 -1.98 0.64
C VAL A 66 11.70 -1.44 1.40
N ALA A 67 11.45 -0.78 2.54
CA ALA A 67 12.49 -0.10 3.30
C ALA A 67 12.19 -0.12 4.79
N LYS A 68 13.22 -0.38 5.60
CA LYS A 68 13.14 -0.17 7.04
C LYS A 68 13.03 1.33 7.32
N LEU A 69 11.81 1.80 7.57
CA LEU A 69 11.54 3.20 7.84
C LEU A 69 12.18 3.63 9.17
N HIS A 70 13.27 4.38 9.06
CA HIS A 70 14.03 4.89 10.20
C HIS A 70 14.13 6.42 10.14
N ARG A 71 14.00 7.09 11.29
CA ARG A 71 13.97 8.56 11.39
C ARG A 71 12.88 9.19 10.52
N ILE A 72 11.64 8.71 10.71
CA ILE A 72 10.44 9.27 10.08
C ILE A 72 9.51 9.85 11.14
N ALA A 73 8.67 10.81 10.75
CA ALA A 73 7.51 11.21 11.55
C ALA A 73 6.23 10.64 10.89
N ARG A 74 5.40 9.95 11.67
CA ARG A 74 4.08 9.46 11.26
C ARG A 74 3.07 10.56 11.56
N LEU A 75 2.32 11.00 10.55
CA LEU A 75 1.52 12.23 10.66
C LEU A 75 0.05 11.98 10.99
N ALA A 76 -0.43 10.76 10.74
CA ALA A 76 -1.78 10.32 11.07
C ALA A 76 -1.77 8.79 11.28
N PRO A 77 -2.79 8.22 11.94
CA PRO A 77 -3.00 6.77 11.99
C PRO A 77 -3.09 6.16 10.60
N THR A 78 -2.80 4.86 10.52
CA THR A 78 -3.00 4.05 9.32
C THR A 78 -4.48 3.99 8.93
N GLN A 79 -4.72 3.87 7.62
CA GLN A 79 -6.04 3.56 7.07
C GLN A 79 -5.95 2.41 6.09
N CYS A 80 -6.95 1.53 6.08
CA CYS A 80 -7.05 0.42 5.14
C CYS A 80 -7.07 0.95 3.70
N VAL A 81 -6.45 0.24 2.78
CA VAL A 81 -6.40 0.56 1.34
C VAL A 81 -7.18 -0.47 0.55
N PHE A 82 -6.62 -1.65 0.30
CA PHE A 82 -7.26 -2.70 -0.48
C PHE A 82 -7.41 -3.97 0.35
N THR A 83 -8.53 -4.67 0.20
CA THR A 83 -8.79 -5.95 0.83
C THR A 83 -9.06 -7.01 -0.23
N PHE A 84 -8.51 -8.20 -0.02
CA PHE A 84 -8.76 -9.39 -0.81
C PHE A 84 -9.16 -10.53 0.11
N ILE A 85 -10.10 -11.36 -0.34
CA ILE A 85 -10.69 -12.47 0.40
C ILE A 85 -10.55 -13.72 -0.47
N HIS A 86 -10.20 -14.84 0.16
CA HIS A 86 -9.98 -16.12 -0.50
C HIS A 86 -10.72 -17.23 0.25
N PRO A 87 -11.48 -18.11 -0.43
CA PRO A 87 -11.82 -18.05 -1.86
C PRO A 87 -12.70 -16.85 -2.25
N GLU A 88 -12.53 -16.37 -3.49
CA GLU A 88 -13.30 -15.28 -4.09
C GLU A 88 -14.48 -15.84 -4.89
N HIS A 89 -15.70 -15.64 -4.39
CA HIS A 89 -16.92 -16.22 -4.97
C HIS A 89 -17.75 -15.22 -5.81
N SER A 90 -17.30 -13.98 -5.99
CA SER A 90 -18.05 -12.99 -6.76
C SER A 90 -18.11 -13.33 -8.26
N THR A 91 -19.14 -12.83 -8.94
CA THR A 91 -19.35 -13.07 -10.38
C THR A 91 -18.56 -12.12 -11.29
N LYS A 92 -17.87 -11.14 -10.70
CA LYS A 92 -17.03 -10.15 -11.39
C LYS A 92 -15.61 -10.23 -10.82
N ASN A 93 -14.87 -11.24 -11.28
CA ASN A 93 -13.47 -11.43 -10.89
C ASN A 93 -12.60 -10.33 -11.48
N SER A 94 -12.40 -9.28 -10.71
CA SER A 94 -11.44 -8.23 -11.00
C SER A 94 -10.67 -7.93 -9.74
N ASN A 95 -9.35 -7.94 -9.85
CA ASN A 95 -8.45 -7.50 -8.78
C ASN A 95 -8.09 -6.01 -8.90
N GLN A 96 -8.76 -5.26 -9.79
CA GLN A 96 -8.63 -3.81 -9.85
C GLN A 96 -9.30 -3.18 -8.63
N ARG A 97 -8.65 -2.16 -8.06
CA ARG A 97 -9.15 -1.45 -6.88
C ARG A 97 -8.90 0.05 -7.02
N TYR A 98 -9.76 0.83 -6.40
CA TYR A 98 -9.59 2.26 -6.21
C TYR A 98 -10.02 2.62 -4.79
N LYS A 99 -9.27 3.52 -4.15
CA LYS A 99 -9.68 4.12 -2.88
C LYS A 99 -9.27 5.58 -2.78
N LYS A 100 -10.23 6.39 -2.33
CA LYS A 100 -9.99 7.73 -1.80
C LYS A 100 -9.83 7.64 -0.28
N LEU A 101 -8.78 8.26 0.24
CA LEU A 101 -8.44 8.33 1.66
C LEU A 101 -8.34 9.78 2.08
N ARG A 102 -8.69 10.05 3.33
CA ARG A 102 -8.60 11.38 3.95
C ARG A 102 -7.92 11.23 5.29
N PHE A 103 -6.76 11.88 5.45
CA PHE A 103 -6.02 11.93 6.69
C PHE A 103 -6.17 13.30 7.33
N ASP A 104 -6.77 13.33 8.51
CA ASP A 104 -6.77 14.51 9.37
C ASP A 104 -5.51 14.45 10.26
N ILE A 105 -4.58 15.37 10.02
CA ILE A 105 -3.33 15.48 10.79
C ILE A 105 -3.63 16.29 12.06
N SER A 106 -3.19 15.77 13.22
CA SER A 106 -3.46 16.42 14.51
C SER A 106 -2.98 17.89 14.50
N PRO A 107 -3.80 18.85 14.96
CA PRO A 107 -3.40 20.27 15.04
C PRO A 107 -2.12 20.49 15.85
N ASP A 108 -1.86 19.65 16.86
CA ASP A 108 -0.66 19.71 17.71
C ASP A 108 0.63 19.42 16.94
N THR A 109 0.53 18.76 15.77
CA THR A 109 1.66 18.52 14.86
C THR A 109 2.18 19.82 14.24
N GLY A 110 1.36 20.88 14.21
CA GLY A 110 1.66 22.09 13.46
C GLY A 110 1.63 21.86 11.94
N SER A 111 2.41 22.65 11.20
CA SER A 111 2.58 22.42 9.76
C SER A 111 3.56 21.27 9.52
N ALA A 112 3.25 20.36 8.61
CA ALA A 112 4.08 19.20 8.30
C ALA A 112 4.36 19.06 6.80
N ILE A 113 5.47 18.41 6.46
CA ILE A 113 5.82 18.07 5.07
C ILE A 113 5.65 16.57 4.85
N VAL A 114 4.69 16.20 4.01
CA VAL A 114 4.44 14.83 3.56
C VAL A 114 5.40 14.53 2.41
N HIS A 115 6.28 13.56 2.63
CA HIS A 115 7.23 13.12 1.60
C HIS A 115 6.72 11.89 0.83
N GLY A 116 5.72 11.20 1.37
CA GLY A 116 5.16 9.97 0.83
C GLY A 116 4.30 9.24 1.86
N PHE A 117 4.00 7.99 1.55
CA PHE A 117 3.17 7.11 2.37
C PHE A 117 3.94 5.86 2.77
N ALA A 118 3.92 5.55 4.05
CA ALA A 118 4.36 4.25 4.53
C ALA A 118 3.20 3.25 4.36
N GLY A 119 3.46 2.13 3.71
CA GLY A 119 2.53 1.05 3.46
C GLY A 119 2.83 -0.19 4.30
N TYR A 120 1.77 -0.89 4.67
CA TYR A 120 1.75 -2.06 5.53
C TYR A 120 0.70 -3.07 5.04
N PHE A 121 0.62 -4.21 5.70
CA PHE A 121 -0.50 -5.12 5.58
C PHE A 121 -0.84 -5.79 6.92
N ASP A 122 -2.05 -6.31 7.02
CA ASP A 122 -2.49 -7.29 8.01
C ASP A 122 -3.29 -8.38 7.29
N ALA A 123 -3.02 -9.65 7.63
CA ALA A 123 -3.63 -10.81 7.02
C ALA A 123 -4.31 -11.66 8.07
N THR A 124 -5.59 -11.97 7.85
CA THR A 124 -6.28 -13.03 8.59
C THR A 124 -5.88 -14.37 7.97
N LEU A 125 -5.17 -15.19 8.73
CA LEU A 125 -4.78 -16.53 8.31
C LEU A 125 -5.99 -17.45 8.35
N TYR A 126 -6.58 -17.60 9.55
CA TYR A 126 -7.78 -18.38 9.78
C TYR A 126 -8.44 -17.95 11.09
N LYS A 127 -9.72 -17.56 11.04
CA LYS A 127 -10.50 -17.08 12.19
C LYS A 127 -9.82 -15.89 12.89
N ASP A 128 -9.39 -16.07 14.13
CA ASP A 128 -8.75 -15.08 14.99
C ASP A 128 -7.23 -15.03 14.83
N VAL A 129 -6.64 -15.95 14.06
CA VAL A 129 -5.20 -15.95 13.79
C VAL A 129 -4.90 -14.97 12.66
N HIS A 130 -4.07 -13.97 12.96
CA HIS A 130 -3.62 -12.97 12.00
C HIS A 130 -2.09 -12.83 11.99
N LEU A 131 -1.57 -12.22 10.92
CA LEU A 131 -0.17 -11.93 10.71
C LEU A 131 -0.05 -10.59 9.98
N GLY A 132 0.76 -9.65 10.48
CA GLY A 132 0.82 -8.32 9.87
C GLY A 132 1.94 -7.43 10.37
N ILE A 133 2.29 -6.44 9.54
CA ILE A 133 3.22 -5.35 9.88
C ILE A 133 2.52 -4.01 10.11
N GLU A 134 1.19 -3.98 10.07
CA GLU A 134 0.40 -2.80 10.42
C GLU A 134 0.74 -2.38 11.86
N PRO A 135 1.13 -1.11 12.12
CA PRO A 135 1.66 -0.70 13.42
C PRO A 135 0.77 -0.95 14.65
N SER A 136 -0.55 -0.94 14.51
CA SER A 136 -1.50 -1.17 15.62
C SER A 136 -1.77 -2.66 15.89
N THR A 137 -1.62 -3.52 14.87
CA THR A 137 -1.81 -4.98 14.97
C THR A 137 -0.53 -5.77 14.64
N SER A 138 0.64 -5.14 14.77
CA SER A 138 1.89 -5.76 14.32
C SER A 138 2.17 -7.05 15.08
N THR A 139 2.47 -8.12 14.35
CA THR A 139 2.85 -9.40 14.96
C THR A 139 4.20 -9.26 15.67
N PRO A 140 4.28 -9.53 16.98
CA PRO A 140 5.53 -9.44 17.73
C PRO A 140 6.62 -10.35 17.15
N ASN A 141 7.86 -9.87 17.10
CA ASN A 141 9.04 -10.61 16.64
C ASN A 141 8.99 -11.10 15.19
N MET A 142 8.15 -10.51 14.35
CA MET A 142 8.12 -10.79 12.93
C MET A 142 9.04 -9.83 12.16
N PHE A 143 10.09 -10.36 11.55
CA PHE A 143 11.11 -9.57 10.82
C PHE A 143 11.13 -9.84 9.32
N SER A 144 10.19 -10.64 8.80
CA SER A 144 10.16 -11.08 7.40
C SER A 144 9.80 -9.97 6.42
N TRP A 145 9.07 -8.93 6.86
CA TRP A 145 8.68 -7.80 6.02
C TRP A 145 9.09 -6.47 6.64
N PHE A 146 9.73 -5.62 5.84
CA PHE A 146 9.80 -4.19 6.15
C PHE A 146 8.62 -3.47 5.52
N PRO A 147 8.23 -2.28 6.02
CA PRO A 147 7.20 -1.48 5.38
C PRO A 147 7.59 -1.11 3.94
N ILE A 148 6.58 -0.89 3.09
CA ILE A 148 6.78 -0.31 1.76
C ILE A 148 6.66 1.22 1.84
N PHE A 149 7.31 1.96 0.96
CA PHE A 149 7.23 3.42 0.87
C PHE A 149 6.81 3.86 -0.52
N PHE A 150 5.71 4.61 -0.61
CA PHE A 150 5.21 5.25 -1.83
C PHE A 150 5.61 6.74 -1.81
N PRO A 151 6.64 7.15 -2.57
CA PRO A 151 7.13 8.52 -2.54
C PRO A 151 6.18 9.50 -3.26
N LEU A 152 6.25 10.78 -2.87
CA LEU A 152 5.71 11.88 -3.66
C LEU A 152 6.84 12.60 -4.37
N ARG A 153 6.70 12.85 -5.67
CA ARG A 153 7.69 13.62 -6.47
C ARG A 153 7.99 14.98 -5.85
N THR A 154 6.92 15.71 -5.51
CA THR A 154 6.99 17.00 -4.82
C THR A 154 6.39 16.82 -3.44
N PRO A 155 7.16 17.04 -2.35
CA PRO A 155 6.63 16.98 -1.01
C PRO A 155 5.46 17.97 -0.82
N VAL A 156 4.45 17.54 -0.08
CA VAL A 156 3.23 18.32 0.15
C VAL A 156 3.29 18.95 1.54
N CYS A 157 3.18 20.27 1.60
CA CYS A 157 3.07 20.98 2.88
C CYS A 157 1.60 20.99 3.34
N VAL A 158 1.35 20.45 4.52
CA VAL A 158 0.03 20.42 5.15
C VAL A 158 0.03 21.36 6.34
N LYS A 159 -0.92 22.31 6.34
CA LYS A 159 -1.14 23.24 7.45
C LYS A 159 -2.07 22.62 8.49
N PRO A 160 -2.06 23.09 9.75
CA PRO A 160 -3.03 22.67 10.76
C PRO A 160 -4.47 22.77 10.25
N ASN A 161 -5.32 21.84 10.70
CA ASN A 161 -6.74 21.76 10.33
C ASN A 161 -7.02 21.63 8.82
N THR A 162 -6.02 21.27 8.02
CA THR A 162 -6.20 21.02 6.59
C THR A 162 -6.05 19.53 6.30
N PRO A 163 -7.07 18.88 5.72
CA PRO A 163 -7.02 17.46 5.44
C PRO A 163 -6.09 17.14 4.26
N LEU A 164 -5.39 16.01 4.37
CA LEU A 164 -4.67 15.41 3.26
C LEU A 164 -5.60 14.41 2.56
N GLU A 165 -5.96 14.68 1.30
CA GLU A 165 -6.74 13.75 0.48
C GLU A 165 -5.84 13.03 -0.52
N VAL A 166 -5.97 11.71 -0.54
CA VAL A 166 -5.08 10.81 -1.26
C VAL A 166 -5.91 9.81 -2.03
N HIS A 167 -5.45 9.47 -3.23
CA HIS A 167 -6.09 8.48 -4.07
C HIS A 167 -5.06 7.39 -4.42
N PHE A 168 -5.49 6.14 -4.29
CA PHE A 168 -4.71 4.95 -4.63
C PHE A 168 -5.50 4.08 -5.58
N TRP A 169 -4.82 3.56 -6.60
CA TRP A 169 -5.33 2.57 -7.53
C TRP A 169 -4.44 1.35 -7.53
N ARG A 170 -5.07 0.18 -7.62
CA ARG A 170 -4.44 -1.05 -8.07
C ARG A 170 -5.00 -1.34 -9.45
N CYS A 171 -4.13 -1.25 -10.44
CA CYS A 171 -4.46 -1.39 -11.85
C CYS A 171 -3.99 -2.75 -12.35
N CYS A 172 -4.78 -3.36 -13.24
CA CYS A 172 -4.49 -4.68 -13.81
C CYS A 172 -4.56 -4.58 -15.34
N GLY A 173 -3.54 -5.09 -16.00
CA GLY A 173 -3.50 -5.34 -17.43
C GLY A 173 -3.41 -6.84 -17.73
N SER A 174 -3.30 -7.21 -18.99
CA SER A 174 -3.22 -8.61 -19.42
C SER A 174 -1.91 -9.32 -19.02
N ILE A 175 -0.82 -8.56 -18.84
CA ILE A 175 0.52 -9.10 -18.57
C ILE A 175 1.19 -8.47 -17.33
N LYS A 176 0.52 -7.52 -16.67
CA LYS A 176 1.11 -6.77 -15.55
C LYS A 176 0.07 -6.18 -14.61
N VAL A 177 0.49 -5.98 -13.36
CA VAL A 177 -0.25 -5.26 -12.31
C VAL A 177 0.62 -4.13 -11.79
N TRP A 178 0.02 -2.99 -11.45
CA TRP A 178 0.75 -1.83 -10.92
C TRP A 178 -0.13 -0.99 -9.99
N TYR A 179 0.51 -0.08 -9.26
CA TYR A 179 -0.17 0.92 -8.46
C TYR A 179 -0.03 2.30 -9.06
N GLU A 180 -1.06 3.11 -8.90
CA GLU A 180 -1.02 4.55 -9.15
C GLU A 180 -1.45 5.28 -7.88
N TRP A 181 -0.88 6.45 -7.62
CA TRP A 181 -1.28 7.27 -6.49
C TRP A 181 -1.13 8.76 -6.75
N CYS A 182 -1.97 9.56 -6.09
CA CYS A 182 -1.83 11.01 -6.07
C CYS A 182 -2.43 11.63 -4.82
N VAL A 183 -2.03 12.87 -4.54
CA VAL A 183 -2.64 13.74 -3.54
C VAL A 183 -3.49 14.78 -4.27
N THR A 184 -4.69 15.06 -3.76
CA THR A 184 -5.61 16.06 -4.34
C THR A 184 -5.85 17.26 -3.41
N SER A 185 -5.65 17.10 -2.11
CA SER A 185 -5.68 18.17 -1.09
C SER A 185 -4.53 17.97 -0.11
N PRO A 186 -3.87 19.03 0.39
CA PRO A 186 -4.14 20.46 0.18
C PRO A 186 -3.61 21.04 -1.13
N SER A 187 -2.68 20.35 -1.78
CA SER A 187 -2.13 20.74 -3.07
C SER A 187 -2.02 19.50 -3.95
N ALA A 188 -2.58 19.58 -5.15
CA ALA A 188 -2.60 18.45 -6.07
C ALA A 188 -1.17 18.05 -6.47
N SER A 189 -0.87 16.76 -6.36
CA SER A 189 0.33 16.16 -6.96
C SER A 189 0.01 15.67 -8.37
N PRO A 190 1.03 15.46 -9.22
CA PRO A 190 0.86 14.60 -10.39
C PRO A 190 0.35 13.21 -9.98
N MET A 191 -0.28 12.53 -10.94
CA MET A 191 -0.49 11.08 -10.84
C MET A 191 0.87 10.39 -10.98
N HIS A 192 1.18 9.52 -10.02
CA HIS A 192 2.42 8.74 -10.03
C HIS A 192 2.18 7.41 -10.72
N ASN A 193 3.16 6.99 -11.52
CA ASN A 193 3.24 5.69 -12.17
C ASN A 193 2.06 5.39 -13.12
N SER A 194 1.53 6.40 -13.80
CA SER A 194 0.43 6.25 -14.77
C SER A 194 0.71 5.13 -15.77
N ASN A 195 -0.25 4.22 -15.95
CA ASN A 195 -0.16 3.02 -16.79
C ASN A 195 1.00 2.08 -16.44
N GLY A 196 1.55 2.16 -15.23
CA GLY A 196 2.69 1.37 -14.79
C GLY A 196 3.91 1.64 -15.66
N ARG A 197 4.17 2.92 -15.97
CA ARG A 197 5.28 3.35 -16.85
C ARG A 197 6.66 3.23 -16.19
N SER A 198 6.71 3.25 -14.86
CA SER A 198 7.95 3.23 -14.09
C SER A 198 8.10 1.95 -13.28
N HIS A 199 7.01 1.45 -12.73
CA HIS A 199 7.02 0.22 -11.96
C HIS A 199 5.77 -0.63 -12.21
N TRP A 200 5.96 -1.93 -12.34
CA TRP A 200 4.90 -2.93 -12.44
C TRP A 200 5.43 -4.30 -12.00
N VAL A 201 4.52 -5.20 -11.67
CA VAL A 201 4.82 -6.62 -11.42
C VAL A 201 4.23 -7.43 -12.58
N GLY A 202 5.02 -8.34 -13.14
CA GLY A 202 4.58 -9.23 -14.24
C GLY A 202 3.65 -10.33 -13.73
N LEU A 203 2.64 -10.66 -14.53
CA LEU A 203 1.74 -11.81 -14.29
C LEU A 203 2.36 -13.13 -14.74
#